data_AF-A0A838JAG5-F1
#
_entry.id   AF-A0A838JAG5-F1
#
_cell.length_a   1.000
_cell.length_b   1.000
_cell.length_c   1.000
_cell.angle_alpha   90.00
_cell.angle_beta   90.00
_cell.angle_gamma   90.00
#
_symmetry.space_group_name_H-M   'P 1'
#
loop_
_entity.id
_entity.type
_entity.pdbx_description
1 polymer ?
#
loop_
_entity_poly.entity_id
_entity_poly.type
_entity_poly.pdbx_seq_one_letter_code
_entity_poly.pdbx_strand_id
1 'polypeptide(L)'
;MEETAWSTYKLRRRTLLSSAATLASGVVLLSCDDANAPNPSDAVKNNFVLALVKGVQDDAFYTTMQKGAQIKAKELAATLLVDAPARFDAKLQIPIVNAMVARKVDALIIAACDKEAMIGPLQRAHDAGIKIISVDTYIGDGDYTQGPVTFPISYIGSDNVEGGKIAGIALIKALGGKGKIYIQNVSTSISTNAQREQGCRSAIQATNGAV
;
A
#
# COMPACT_ATOMS: atom_id res chain seq x y z
N MET A 1 -34.88 -5.37 -13.25
CA MET A 1 -34.27 -6.39 -14.13
C MET A 1 -33.35 -5.65 -15.08
N GLU A 2 -32.06 -5.61 -14.78
CA GLU A 2 -31.01 -5.49 -15.80
C GLU A 2 -29.70 -5.87 -15.12
N GLU A 3 -29.17 -7.01 -15.54
CA GLU A 3 -27.94 -7.61 -15.05
C GLU A 3 -26.73 -6.81 -15.54
N THR A 4 -25.82 -6.55 -14.61
CA THR A 4 -24.49 -6.00 -14.84
C THR A 4 -23.64 -6.96 -15.68
N ALA A 5 -23.30 -6.56 -16.91
CA ALA A 5 -22.32 -7.22 -17.75
C ALA A 5 -20.88 -6.88 -17.30
N TRP A 6 -20.28 -7.76 -16.50
CA TRP A 6 -18.84 -7.76 -16.27
C TRP A 6 -18.14 -8.41 -17.47
N SER A 7 -17.36 -7.62 -18.21
CA SER A 7 -16.49 -8.08 -19.30
C SER A 7 -15.43 -9.02 -18.74
N THR A 8 -15.54 -10.31 -19.09
CA THR A 8 -14.57 -11.34 -18.76
C THR A 8 -13.44 -11.33 -19.77
N TYR A 9 -12.25 -10.91 -19.34
CA TYR A 9 -11.03 -11.01 -20.13
C TYR A 9 -10.62 -12.49 -20.25
N LYS A 10 -11.05 -13.17 -21.31
CA LYS A 10 -10.67 -14.55 -21.62
C LYS A 10 -9.21 -14.60 -22.05
N LEU A 11 -8.31 -15.10 -21.19
CA LEU A 11 -6.97 -15.51 -21.62
C LEU A 11 -7.10 -16.61 -22.68
N ARG A 12 -6.66 -16.30 -23.91
CA ARG A 12 -6.44 -17.30 -24.97
C ARG A 12 -5.31 -18.25 -24.53
N ARG A 13 -5.67 -19.43 -24.03
CA ARG A 13 -4.77 -20.59 -24.01
C ARG A 13 -4.47 -20.97 -25.46
N ARG A 14 -3.27 -20.65 -25.95
CA ARG A 14 -2.75 -21.20 -27.20
C ARG A 14 -2.38 -22.66 -26.95
N THR A 15 -3.27 -23.56 -27.35
CA THR A 15 -2.98 -24.98 -27.47
C THR A 15 -1.98 -25.16 -28.61
N LEU A 16 -0.72 -25.41 -28.29
CA LEU A 16 0.27 -25.84 -29.28
C LEU A 16 0.14 -27.36 -29.42
N LEU A 17 -0.19 -27.79 -30.64
CA LEU A 17 -0.29 -29.17 -31.06
C LEU A 17 1.06 -29.87 -30.91
N SER A 18 1.05 -30.99 -30.20
CA SER A 18 2.12 -31.99 -30.25
C SER A 18 2.15 -32.62 -31.65
N SER A 19 3.28 -32.56 -32.32
CA SER A 19 3.59 -33.41 -33.48
C SER A 19 5.00 -33.95 -33.30
N ALA A 20 5.09 -35.27 -33.29
CA ALA A 20 6.32 -36.03 -33.09
C ALA A 20 7.07 -36.23 -34.41
N ALA A 21 8.38 -36.49 -34.25
CA ALA A 21 9.32 -37.15 -35.16
C ALA A 21 9.85 -36.35 -36.37
N THR A 22 11.16 -36.10 -36.42
CA THR A 22 12.12 -37.01 -37.07
C THR A 22 13.57 -36.63 -36.75
N LEU A 23 14.41 -37.65 -36.51
CA LEU A 23 15.86 -37.57 -36.41
C LEU A 23 16.47 -37.24 -37.78
N ALA A 24 17.35 -36.26 -37.84
CA ALA A 24 18.37 -36.16 -38.89
C ALA A 24 19.64 -35.52 -38.32
N SER A 25 20.69 -36.33 -38.25
CA SER A 25 22.04 -35.93 -37.88
C SER A 25 22.59 -34.87 -38.84
N GLY A 26 23.13 -33.80 -38.29
CA GLY A 26 23.84 -32.77 -39.05
C GLY A 26 24.66 -31.92 -38.11
N VAL A 27 25.89 -32.37 -37.83
CA VAL A 27 26.90 -31.54 -37.15
C VAL A 27 27.27 -30.41 -38.09
N VAL A 28 26.95 -29.18 -37.70
CA VAL A 28 27.60 -27.97 -38.21
C VAL A 28 28.14 -27.24 -36.99
N LEU A 29 29.46 -27.28 -36.87
CA LEU A 29 30.23 -26.49 -35.92
C LEU A 29 30.09 -25.01 -36.29
N LEU A 30 29.19 -24.32 -35.60
CA LEU A 30 29.16 -22.86 -35.54
C LEU A 30 29.36 -22.47 -34.08
N SER A 31 30.58 -22.06 -33.78
CA SER A 31 30.97 -21.43 -32.52
C SER A 31 30.27 -20.07 -32.42
N CYS A 32 29.07 -20.05 -31.85
CA CYS A 32 28.50 -18.85 -31.26
C CYS A 32 28.93 -18.80 -29.80
N ASP A 33 29.91 -17.94 -29.53
CA ASP A 33 30.11 -17.34 -28.20
C ASP A 33 28.80 -16.65 -27.79
N ASP A 34 27.92 -17.37 -27.11
CA ASP A 34 26.78 -16.83 -26.40
C ASP A 34 27.06 -16.87 -24.90
N ALA A 35 28.20 -16.28 -24.52
CA ALA A 35 28.54 -15.96 -23.14
C ALA A 35 27.75 -14.72 -22.67
N ASN A 36 26.43 -14.71 -22.82
CA ASN A 36 25.55 -13.77 -22.10
C ASN A 36 24.05 -14.10 -22.14
N ALA A 37 23.67 -15.39 -22.10
CA ALA A 37 22.31 -15.70 -21.66
C ALA A 37 22.18 -15.31 -20.17
N PRO A 38 21.24 -14.43 -19.76
CA PRO A 38 21.09 -14.09 -18.36
C PRO A 38 20.76 -15.36 -17.60
N ASN A 39 21.58 -15.71 -16.61
CA ASN A 39 21.31 -16.85 -15.76
C ASN A 39 20.05 -16.53 -14.94
N PRO A 40 19.05 -17.43 -14.83
CA PRO A 40 17.91 -17.25 -13.93
C PRO A 40 18.32 -17.10 -12.45
N SER A 41 19.60 -17.32 -12.13
CA SER A 41 20.20 -17.14 -10.81
C SER A 41 20.86 -15.77 -10.58
N ASP A 42 20.81 -14.83 -11.54
CA ASP A 42 21.22 -13.44 -11.32
C ASP A 42 20.11 -12.63 -10.63
N ALA A 43 19.32 -13.30 -9.78
CA ALA A 43 18.55 -12.61 -8.75
C ALA A 43 19.58 -11.89 -7.88
N VAL A 44 19.78 -10.60 -8.14
CA VAL A 44 20.55 -9.71 -7.27
C VAL A 44 20.04 -9.97 -5.86
N LYS A 45 20.87 -10.61 -5.03
CA LYS A 45 20.59 -10.78 -3.60
C LYS A 45 20.66 -9.38 -2.99
N ASN A 46 19.54 -8.70 -3.09
CA ASN A 46 19.35 -7.39 -2.55
C ASN A 46 19.16 -7.53 -1.05
N ASN A 47 20.25 -7.41 -0.30
CA ASN A 47 20.27 -7.39 1.17
C ASN A 47 19.65 -6.09 1.71
N PHE A 48 18.48 -5.68 1.23
CA PHE A 48 17.77 -4.54 1.77
C PHE A 48 17.22 -4.87 3.15
N VAL A 49 17.35 -3.92 4.07
CA VAL A 49 16.69 -3.90 5.38
C VAL A 49 15.55 -2.92 5.30
N LEU A 50 14.32 -3.44 5.23
CA LEU A 50 13.09 -2.67 5.17
C LEU A 50 12.45 -2.62 6.56
N ALA A 51 11.85 -1.49 6.91
CA ALA A 51 11.00 -1.37 8.10
C ALA A 51 9.55 -1.13 7.69
N LEU A 52 8.62 -1.90 8.26
CA LEU A 52 7.19 -1.61 8.28
C LEU A 52 6.80 -1.13 9.68
N VAL A 53 6.43 0.14 9.80
CA VAL A 53 5.91 0.71 11.05
C VAL A 53 4.39 0.87 10.92
N LYS A 54 3.65 0.01 11.62
CA LYS A 54 2.18 0.00 11.58
C LYS A 54 1.61 1.10 12.49
N GLY A 55 0.33 1.41 12.32
CA GLY A 55 -0.35 2.39 13.17
C GLY A 55 -0.65 1.88 14.59
N VAL A 56 -0.80 0.56 14.76
CA VAL A 56 -0.99 -0.10 16.07
C VAL A 56 -0.65 -1.60 15.99
N GLN A 57 -0.26 -2.20 17.13
CA GLN A 57 0.10 -3.63 17.22
C GLN A 57 -1.06 -4.58 16.90
N ASP A 58 -2.18 -4.45 17.61
CA ASP A 58 -3.23 -5.49 17.70
C ASP A 58 -4.45 -5.21 16.83
N ASP A 59 -4.22 -4.97 15.54
CA ASP A 59 -5.29 -4.71 14.58
C ASP A 59 -5.22 -5.69 13.39
N ALA A 60 -6.39 -6.21 12.99
CA ALA A 60 -6.50 -7.25 11.97
C ALA A 60 -6.16 -6.73 10.56
N PHE A 61 -6.44 -5.46 10.27
CA PHE A 61 -6.05 -4.82 9.02
C PHE A 61 -4.52 -4.72 8.93
N TYR A 62 -3.86 -4.23 9.99
CA TYR A 62 -2.40 -4.16 10.04
C TYR A 62 -1.73 -5.54 10.05
N THR A 63 -2.35 -6.55 10.64
CA THR A 63 -1.88 -7.95 10.58
C THR A 63 -1.90 -8.48 9.14
N THR A 64 -2.94 -8.14 8.37
CA THR A 64 -3.06 -8.55 6.97
C THR A 64 -2.04 -7.84 6.10
N MET A 65 -1.84 -6.54 6.31
CA MET A 65 -0.80 -5.75 5.66
C MET A 65 0.60 -6.34 5.91
N GLN A 66 0.91 -6.67 7.17
CA GLN A 66 2.18 -7.28 7.55
C GLN A 66 2.43 -8.60 6.81
N LYS A 67 1.42 -9.48 6.69
CA LYS A 67 1.56 -10.74 5.94
C LYS A 67 1.94 -10.48 4.48
N GLY A 68 1.29 -9.52 3.82
CA GLY A 68 1.62 -9.14 2.44
C GLY A 68 3.06 -8.63 2.31
N ALA A 69 3.48 -7.74 3.22
CA ALA A 69 4.85 -7.23 3.25
C ALA A 69 5.89 -8.34 3.48
N GLN A 70 5.61 -9.28 4.38
CA GLN A 70 6.49 -10.42 4.67
C GLN A 70 6.65 -11.36 3.48
N ILE A 71 5.55 -11.67 2.77
CA ILE A 71 5.60 -12.48 1.55
C ILE A 71 6.51 -11.80 0.53
N LYS A 72 6.30 -10.50 0.28
CA LYS A 72 7.09 -9.77 -0.70
C LYS A 72 8.57 -9.61 -0.30
N ALA A 73 8.86 -9.36 0.97
CA ALA A 73 10.22 -9.30 1.47
C ALA A 73 10.97 -10.63 1.24
N LYS A 74 10.29 -11.77 1.48
CA LYS A 74 10.85 -13.10 1.21
C LYS A 74 11.16 -13.32 -0.27
N GLU A 75 10.25 -12.93 -1.17
CA GLU A 75 10.48 -13.02 -2.62
C GLU A 75 11.68 -12.19 -3.09
N LEU A 76 11.93 -11.05 -2.44
CA LEU A 76 13.02 -10.14 -2.75
C LEU A 76 14.34 -10.47 -2.02
N ALA A 77 14.35 -11.51 -1.19
CA ALA A 77 15.45 -11.81 -0.26
C ALA A 77 15.83 -10.62 0.66
N ALA A 78 14.86 -9.75 0.97
CA ALA A 78 15.03 -8.60 1.85
C ALA A 78 14.71 -8.96 3.32
N THR A 79 15.38 -8.29 4.25
CA THR A 79 15.04 -8.34 5.68
C THR A 79 13.91 -7.37 5.96
N LEU A 80 12.81 -7.84 6.58
CA LEU A 80 11.72 -6.99 7.02
C LEU A 80 11.67 -6.89 8.54
N LEU A 81 11.79 -5.67 9.04
CA LEU A 81 11.58 -5.31 10.44
C LEU A 81 10.16 -4.77 10.59
N VAL A 82 9.42 -5.25 11.59
CA VAL A 82 8.05 -4.80 11.82
C VAL A 82 7.90 -4.36 13.25
N ASP A 83 7.33 -3.19 13.46
CA ASP A 83 7.01 -2.68 14.79
C ASP A 83 5.80 -1.73 14.71
N ALA A 84 5.18 -1.46 15.86
CA ALA A 84 4.02 -0.60 15.97
C ALA A 84 3.83 -0.13 17.41
N PRO A 85 3.21 1.05 17.62
CA PRO A 85 2.91 1.51 18.96
C PRO A 85 1.77 0.68 19.58
N ALA A 86 1.70 0.68 20.91
CA ALA A 86 0.63 0.02 21.66
C ALA A 86 -0.75 0.68 21.47
N ARG A 87 -0.77 1.96 21.05
CA ARG A 87 -1.98 2.71 20.69
C ARG A 87 -1.68 3.56 19.47
N PHE A 88 -2.74 3.92 18.74
CA PHE A 88 -2.66 4.78 17.57
C PHE A 88 -2.34 6.23 17.96
N ASP A 89 -1.08 6.49 18.32
CA ASP A 89 -0.60 7.76 18.88
C ASP A 89 0.80 8.06 18.35
N ALA A 90 0.96 9.24 17.73
CA ALA A 90 2.23 9.71 17.19
C ALA A 90 3.33 9.76 18.27
N LYS A 91 3.02 10.12 19.53
CA LYS A 91 4.00 10.16 20.61
C LYS A 91 4.61 8.80 20.91
N LEU A 92 3.83 7.74 20.72
CA LEU A 92 4.29 6.35 20.89
C LEU A 92 4.97 5.82 19.61
N GLN A 93 4.60 6.34 18.44
CA GLN A 93 5.18 5.95 17.16
C GLN A 93 6.57 6.58 16.91
N ILE A 94 6.81 7.80 17.41
CA ILE A 94 8.07 8.53 17.22
C ILE A 94 9.31 7.75 17.70
N PRO A 95 9.33 7.17 18.93
CA PRO A 95 10.47 6.37 19.38
C PRO A 95 10.76 5.15 18.48
N ILE A 96 9.72 4.56 17.88
CA ILE A 96 9.85 3.43 16.95
C ILE A 96 10.53 3.89 15.66
N VAL A 97 10.10 5.03 15.10
CA VAL A 97 10.77 5.64 13.92
C VAL A 97 12.24 5.91 14.23
N ASN A 98 12.54 6.54 15.38
CA ASN A 98 13.92 6.81 15.80
C ASN A 98 14.76 5.52 15.92
N ALA A 99 14.16 4.42 16.40
CA ALA A 99 14.83 3.12 16.46
C ALA A 99 15.13 2.56 15.06
N MET A 100 14.24 2.73 14.08
CA MET A 100 14.50 2.33 12.68
C MET A 100 15.62 3.19 12.05
N VAL A 101 15.67 4.48 12.37
CA VAL A 101 16.78 5.36 11.96
C VAL A 101 18.11 4.89 12.55
N ALA A 102 18.15 4.60 13.86
CA ALA A 102 19.35 4.10 14.53
C ALA A 102 19.84 2.77 13.95
N ARG A 103 18.91 1.93 13.48
CA ARG A 103 19.19 0.65 12.81
C ARG A 103 19.60 0.80 11.35
N LYS A 104 19.58 2.02 10.78
CA LYS A 104 20.00 2.33 9.41
C LYS A 104 19.27 1.47 8.37
N VAL A 105 17.95 1.37 8.48
CA VAL A 105 17.13 0.68 7.46
C VAL A 105 17.20 1.42 6.14
N ASP A 106 17.13 0.70 5.02
CA ASP A 106 17.18 1.30 3.68
C ASP A 106 15.89 2.04 3.32
N ALA A 107 14.76 1.50 3.78
CA ALA A 107 13.45 2.11 3.61
C ALA A 107 12.56 1.94 4.83
N LEU A 108 11.77 2.97 5.10
CA LEU A 108 10.74 3.01 6.12
C LEU A 108 9.36 3.15 5.45
N ILE A 109 8.57 2.08 5.56
CA ILE A 109 7.18 1.99 5.11
C ILE A 109 6.31 2.22 6.34
N ILE A 110 5.49 3.26 6.35
CA ILE A 110 4.81 3.69 7.57
C ILE A 110 3.35 4.08 7.37
N ALA A 111 2.48 3.57 8.25
CA ALA A 111 1.15 4.12 8.49
C ALA A 111 1.25 5.13 9.63
N ALA A 112 1.47 6.41 9.29
CA ALA A 112 1.64 7.49 10.24
C ALA A 112 0.39 7.68 11.10
N CYS A 113 0.57 7.79 12.41
CA CYS A 113 -0.55 7.96 13.35
C CYS A 113 -1.17 9.37 13.31
N ASP A 114 -0.46 10.34 12.76
CA ASP A 114 -0.90 11.73 12.65
C ASP A 114 -0.22 12.37 11.42
N LYS A 115 -1.01 13.03 10.57
CA LYS A 115 -0.50 13.55 9.30
C LYS A 115 0.45 14.76 9.46
N GLU A 116 0.37 15.49 10.57
CA GLU A 116 1.21 16.67 10.83
C GLU A 116 2.35 16.33 11.79
N ALA A 117 2.04 15.69 12.92
CA ALA A 117 3.01 15.43 13.98
C ALA A 117 4.14 14.46 13.54
N MET A 118 3.88 13.63 12.52
CA MET A 118 4.87 12.69 11.98
C MET A 118 5.78 13.30 10.89
N ILE A 119 5.50 14.51 10.39
CA ILE A 119 6.34 15.14 9.34
C ILE A 119 7.78 15.32 9.82
N GLY A 120 8.00 15.98 10.97
CA GLY A 120 9.33 16.23 11.49
C GLY A 120 10.16 14.96 11.78
N PRO A 121 9.61 13.95 12.48
CA PRO A 121 10.26 12.65 12.66
C PRO A 121 10.64 11.95 11.36
N LEU A 122 9.75 11.96 10.35
CA LEU A 122 10.00 11.29 9.08
C LEU A 122 10.95 12.08 8.17
N GLN A 123 10.95 13.42 8.25
CA GLN A 123 11.96 14.25 7.60
C GLN A 123 13.36 13.91 8.12
N ARG A 124 13.53 13.76 9.44
CA ARG A 124 14.83 13.33 10.01
C ARG A 124 15.27 11.95 9.52
N ALA A 125 14.33 11.02 9.35
CA ALA A 125 14.63 9.71 8.78
C ALA A 125 15.07 9.82 7.31
N HIS A 126 14.37 10.63 6.52
CA HIS A 126 14.76 10.96 5.15
C HIS A 126 16.16 11.58 5.07
N ASP A 127 16.45 12.56 5.92
CA ASP A 127 17.75 13.25 5.95
C ASP A 127 18.90 12.33 6.36
N ALA A 128 18.60 11.24 7.06
CA ALA A 128 19.54 10.15 7.36
C ALA A 128 19.74 9.17 6.17
N GLY A 129 19.14 9.45 5.01
CA GLY A 129 19.25 8.67 3.78
C GLY A 129 18.19 7.58 3.59
N ILE A 130 17.23 7.47 4.51
CA ILE A 130 16.20 6.42 4.50
C ILE A 130 15.08 6.78 3.52
N LYS A 131 14.72 5.85 2.64
CA LYS A 131 13.57 6.07 1.74
C LYS A 131 12.26 5.96 2.50
N ILE A 132 11.40 6.97 2.41
CA ILE A 132 10.13 7.00 3.14
C ILE A 132 8.99 6.67 2.18
N ILE A 133 8.16 5.70 2.56
CA ILE A 133 6.94 5.33 1.86
C ILE A 133 5.79 5.39 2.86
N SER A 134 4.76 6.16 2.53
CA SER A 134 3.52 6.15 3.30
C SER A 134 2.63 5.01 2.85
N VAL A 135 2.04 4.28 3.80
CA VAL A 135 1.09 3.20 3.52
C VAL A 135 -0.16 3.39 4.38
N ASP A 136 -1.35 3.16 3.80
CA ASP A 136 -2.67 3.35 4.42
C ASP A 136 -2.98 4.83 4.73
N THR A 137 -2.17 5.48 5.57
CA THR A 137 -2.25 6.92 5.87
C THR A 137 -1.16 7.72 5.15
N TYR A 138 -1.38 9.03 4.96
CA TYR A 138 -0.40 9.97 4.42
C TYR A 138 -0.02 11.02 5.48
N ILE A 139 1.06 11.77 5.22
CA ILE A 139 1.45 12.97 5.97
C ILE A 139 1.28 14.23 5.12
N GLY A 140 1.17 15.40 5.76
CA GLY A 140 0.83 16.65 5.08
C GLY A 140 -0.54 16.57 4.40
N ASP A 141 -0.58 16.84 3.10
CA ASP A 141 -1.79 16.76 2.26
C ASP A 141 -1.86 15.51 1.37
N GLY A 142 -0.81 14.68 1.39
CA GLY A 142 -0.70 13.47 0.57
C GLY A 142 -0.31 13.72 -0.89
N ASP A 143 -0.06 14.96 -1.32
CA ASP A 143 0.55 15.26 -2.62
C ASP A 143 2.06 15.39 -2.47
N TYR A 144 2.76 14.26 -2.62
CA TYR A 144 4.21 14.24 -2.50
C TYR A 144 4.96 14.79 -3.73
N THR A 145 4.23 15.30 -4.73
CA THR A 145 4.83 15.86 -5.95
C THR A 145 4.77 17.39 -5.99
N GLN A 146 3.66 17.99 -5.57
CA GLN A 146 3.43 19.44 -5.59
C GLN A 146 3.05 20.01 -4.22
N GLY A 147 2.79 19.16 -3.23
CA GLY A 147 2.41 19.57 -1.88
C GLY A 147 3.59 20.10 -1.06
N PRO A 148 3.33 20.56 0.17
CA PRO A 148 4.36 21.10 1.07
C PRO A 148 5.31 20.03 1.63
N VAL A 149 4.94 18.76 1.53
CA VAL A 149 5.73 17.62 2.00
C VAL A 149 6.00 16.70 0.81
N THR A 150 7.24 16.66 0.32
CA THR A 150 7.60 15.95 -0.93
C THR A 150 8.65 14.86 -0.74
N PHE A 151 9.18 14.70 0.46
CA PHE A 151 10.25 13.75 0.74
C PHE A 151 9.82 12.26 0.76
N PRO A 152 8.56 11.87 1.06
CA PRO A 152 8.13 10.50 0.84
C PRO A 152 8.00 10.24 -0.66
N ILE A 153 8.52 9.10 -1.12
CA ILE A 153 8.58 8.79 -2.57
C ILE A 153 7.27 8.20 -3.12
N SER A 154 6.36 7.79 -2.24
CA SER A 154 5.08 7.19 -2.61
C SER A 154 4.10 7.21 -1.44
N TYR A 155 2.80 7.30 -1.79
CA TYR A 155 1.69 7.00 -0.90
C TYR A 155 0.92 5.81 -1.48
N ILE A 156 0.87 4.70 -0.71
CA ILE A 156 0.14 3.49 -1.05
C ILE A 156 -1.11 3.42 -0.17
N GLY A 157 -2.27 3.75 -0.74
CA GLY A 157 -3.52 3.75 0.01
C GLY A 157 -4.73 3.51 -0.89
N SER A 158 -5.88 3.30 -0.26
CA SER A 158 -7.16 3.29 -0.93
C SER A 158 -7.63 4.71 -1.25
N ASP A 159 -8.53 4.85 -2.21
CA ASP A 159 -9.34 6.06 -2.32
C ASP A 159 -10.33 6.11 -1.14
N ASN A 160 -9.90 6.76 -0.07
CA ASN A 160 -10.67 6.84 1.17
C ASN A 160 -11.88 7.77 1.05
N VAL A 161 -11.86 8.75 0.14
CA VAL A 161 -13.03 9.62 -0.12
C VAL A 161 -14.11 8.82 -0.82
N GLU A 162 -13.74 8.09 -1.87
CA GLU A 162 -14.70 7.21 -2.56
C GLU A 162 -15.19 6.09 -1.63
N GLY A 163 -14.30 5.48 -0.84
CA GLY A 163 -14.68 4.48 0.17
C GLY A 163 -15.70 5.01 1.18
N GLY A 164 -15.51 6.24 1.66
CA GLY A 164 -16.47 6.92 2.54
C GLY A 164 -17.83 7.18 1.86
N LYS A 165 -17.80 7.59 0.59
CA LYS A 165 -19.00 7.83 -0.21
C LYS A 165 -19.79 6.55 -0.46
N ILE A 166 -19.12 5.46 -0.82
CA ILE A 166 -19.73 4.14 -0.99
C ILE A 166 -20.43 3.69 0.31
N ALA A 167 -19.77 3.85 1.46
CA ALA A 167 -20.36 3.52 2.76
C ALA A 167 -21.59 4.39 3.07
N GLY A 168 -21.52 5.69 2.82
CA GLY A 168 -22.65 6.61 3.00
C GLY A 168 -23.86 6.24 2.13
N ILE A 169 -23.64 5.97 0.85
CA ILE A 169 -24.70 5.53 -0.09
C ILE A 169 -25.35 4.23 0.38
N ALA A 170 -24.54 3.26 0.82
CA ALA A 170 -25.04 1.99 1.32
C ALA A 170 -25.93 2.17 2.55
N LEU A 171 -25.52 3.03 3.49
CA LEU A 171 -26.28 3.32 4.71
C LEU A 171 -27.60 4.04 4.39
N ILE A 172 -27.57 5.06 3.53
CA ILE A 172 -28.76 5.78 3.07
C ILE A 172 -29.78 4.83 2.44
N LYS A 173 -29.32 3.91 1.59
CA LYS A 173 -30.17 2.89 0.97
C LYS A 173 -30.77 1.94 2.00
N ALA A 174 -29.99 1.49 2.98
CA ALA A 174 -30.46 0.60 4.04
C ALA A 174 -31.53 1.27 4.93
N LEU A 175 -31.45 2.59 5.11
CA LEU A 175 -32.42 3.39 5.85
C LEU A 175 -33.69 3.72 5.04
N GLY A 176 -33.78 3.31 3.77
CA GLY A 176 -34.88 3.70 2.88
C GLY A 176 -34.93 5.20 2.58
N GLY A 177 -33.78 5.87 2.68
CA GLY A 177 -33.64 7.31 2.43
C GLY A 177 -34.31 8.20 3.48
N LYS A 178 -34.41 7.76 4.74
CA LYS A 178 -34.92 8.56 5.86
C LYS A 178 -34.20 8.19 7.16
N GLY A 179 -33.80 9.16 7.99
CA GLY A 179 -33.23 8.84 9.30
C GLY A 179 -32.43 9.97 9.92
N LYS A 180 -31.41 9.57 10.69
CA LYS A 180 -30.28 10.41 11.11
C LYS A 180 -29.04 9.53 11.10
N ILE A 181 -27.92 10.07 10.64
CA ILE A 181 -26.63 9.37 10.59
C ILE A 181 -25.66 10.01 11.59
N TYR A 182 -25.02 9.18 12.41
CA TYR A 182 -23.89 9.57 13.25
C TYR A 182 -22.59 9.07 12.61
N ILE A 183 -21.63 9.97 12.38
CA ILE A 183 -20.31 9.63 11.86
C ILE A 183 -19.34 9.63 13.03
N GLN A 184 -18.79 8.46 13.35
CA GLN A 184 -17.79 8.28 14.40
C GLN A 184 -16.40 8.16 13.78
N ASN A 185 -15.48 9.03 14.22
CA ASN A 185 -14.08 8.99 13.85
C ASN A 185 -13.19 8.78 15.08
N VAL A 186 -11.97 8.28 14.86
CA VAL A 186 -10.95 8.21 15.91
C VAL A 186 -10.30 9.57 16.11
N SER A 187 -9.82 10.18 15.02
CA SER A 187 -9.28 11.54 14.99
C SER A 187 -9.27 12.08 13.56
N THR A 188 -9.50 13.38 13.39
CA THR A 188 -9.40 14.07 12.09
C THR A 188 -7.95 14.28 11.65
N SER A 189 -6.98 14.12 12.56
CA SER A 189 -5.56 14.17 12.20
C SER A 189 -5.06 12.90 11.49
N ILE A 190 -5.88 11.85 11.47
CA ILE A 190 -5.64 10.63 10.71
C ILE A 190 -6.22 10.81 9.31
N SER A 191 -5.36 10.78 8.30
CA SER A 191 -5.75 11.14 6.93
C SER A 191 -6.92 10.32 6.38
N THR A 192 -6.95 9.02 6.66
CA THR A 192 -8.00 8.10 6.20
C THR A 192 -9.34 8.39 6.86
N ASN A 193 -9.35 8.80 8.13
CA ASN A 193 -10.58 9.14 8.87
C ASN A 193 -11.20 10.41 8.30
N ALA A 194 -10.37 11.44 8.08
CA ALA A 194 -10.82 12.70 7.47
C ALA A 194 -11.39 12.48 6.06
N GLN A 195 -10.72 11.70 5.22
CA GLN A 195 -11.17 11.40 3.86
C GLN A 195 -12.46 10.57 3.83
N ARG A 196 -12.58 9.53 4.67
CA ARG A 196 -13.81 8.72 4.74
C ARG A 196 -15.00 9.52 5.26
N GLU A 197 -14.79 10.39 6.23
CA GLU A 197 -15.82 11.32 6.70
C GLU A 197 -16.26 12.26 5.57
N GLN A 198 -15.32 12.87 4.85
CA GLN A 198 -15.61 13.72 3.70
C GLN A 198 -16.48 12.99 2.66
N GLY A 199 -16.08 11.77 2.29
CA GLY A 199 -16.84 10.91 1.38
C GLY A 199 -18.26 10.65 1.88
N CYS A 200 -18.40 10.22 3.13
CA CYS A 200 -19.69 9.93 3.74
C CYS A 200 -20.60 11.16 3.77
N ARG A 201 -20.06 12.32 4.18
CA ARG A 201 -20.80 13.59 4.17
C ARG A 201 -21.24 14.00 2.77
N SER A 202 -20.42 13.79 1.75
CA SER A 202 -20.79 14.09 0.36
C SER A 202 -22.00 13.27 -0.11
N ALA A 203 -22.08 11.99 0.30
CA ALA A 203 -23.23 11.14 -0.01
C ALA A 203 -24.51 11.63 0.66
N ILE A 204 -24.42 12.06 1.93
CA ILE A 204 -25.57 12.63 2.67
C ILE A 204 -26.03 13.94 2.03
N GLN A 205 -25.10 14.85 1.72
CA GLN A 205 -25.41 16.13 1.09
C GLN A 205 -26.09 15.97 -0.27
N ALA A 206 -25.71 14.95 -1.05
CA ALA A 206 -26.36 14.63 -2.33
C ALA A 206 -27.85 14.26 -2.20
N THR A 207 -28.33 13.96 -1.00
CA THR A 207 -29.76 13.74 -0.72
C THR A 207 -30.50 15.02 -0.33
N ASN A 208 -29.86 16.19 -0.41
CA ASN A 208 -30.35 17.46 0.15
C ASN A 208 -30.67 17.37 1.66
N GLY A 209 -29.95 16.50 2.38
CA GLY A 209 -30.21 16.23 3.79
C GLY A 209 -31.46 15.40 4.06
N ALA A 210 -32.00 14.69 3.05
CA ALA A 210 -33.19 13.83 3.20
C ALA A 210 -32.91 12.54 3.99
N VAL A 211 -31.75 12.38 4.61
CA VAL A 211 -31.34 11.22 5.43
C VAL A 211 -30.72 11.69 6.73
#